data_AF-A0A4Y9FRH5-F1
#
_entry.id   AF-A0A4Y9FRH5-F1
#
_cell.length_a   1.000
_cell.length_b   1.000
_cell.length_c   1.000
_cell.angle_alpha   90.00
_cell.angle_beta   90.00
_cell.angle_gamma   90.00
#
_symmetry.space_group_name_H-M   'P 1'
#
loop_
_entity.id
_entity.type
_entity.pdbx_description
1 polymer ?
#
loop_
_entity_poly.entity_id
_entity_poly.type
_entity_poly.pdbx_seq_one_letter_code
_entity_poly.pdbx_strand_id
1 'polypeptide(L)'
;MSSGDDDALSWDGDDDLKDPAPTARKDALPRGWRAVGKGSDDLAEPEETEDEAEPTPMGNAALVSVGVLAGIYTLYAVGWALGGFRLRDRIQSDTGAVADMMFQGAMWLGMLSPLIWFLVTMHVTRRGPLWRRFAGLAIGIVLLVPWPFVMMGAIGR
;
A
#
# COMPACT_ATOMS: atom_id res chain seq x y z
N MET A 1 26.20 -32.65 -47.03
CA MET A 1 26.47 -31.89 -45.80
C MET A 1 26.09 -30.45 -46.14
N SER A 2 24.96 -29.85 -45.74
CA SER A 2 24.20 -29.89 -44.48
C SER A 2 22.71 -29.48 -44.69
N SER A 3 21.87 -30.37 -45.25
CA SER A 3 20.43 -30.09 -45.48
C SER A 3 19.52 -30.50 -44.31
N GLY A 4 20.08 -30.66 -43.10
CA GLY A 4 19.34 -31.13 -41.91
C GLY A 4 19.16 -30.08 -40.81
N ASP A 5 19.83 -28.93 -40.89
CA ASP A 5 19.78 -27.89 -39.85
C ASP A 5 18.68 -26.84 -40.12
N ASP A 6 18.09 -26.81 -41.32
CA ASP A 6 17.02 -25.85 -41.70
C ASP A 6 15.64 -26.27 -41.17
N ASP A 7 15.44 -27.53 -40.78
CA ASP A 7 14.18 -28.03 -40.18
C ASP A 7 14.02 -27.63 -38.69
N ALA A 8 15.06 -27.10 -38.05
CA ALA A 8 15.00 -26.67 -36.65
C ALA A 8 14.37 -25.27 -36.46
N LEU A 9 14.11 -24.54 -37.55
CA LEU A 9 13.57 -23.18 -37.54
C LEU A 9 12.17 -23.06 -38.19
N SER A 10 11.57 -24.17 -38.65
CA SER A 10 10.18 -24.17 -39.09
C SER A 10 9.25 -24.29 -37.88
N TRP A 11 8.69 -23.16 -37.46
CA TRP A 11 7.60 -23.07 -36.48
C TRP A 11 6.25 -23.51 -37.09
N ASP A 12 6.24 -24.62 -37.84
CA ASP A 12 5.07 -25.10 -38.60
C ASP A 12 4.22 -26.10 -37.79
N GLY A 13 4.51 -26.25 -36.49
CA GLY A 13 3.92 -27.26 -35.62
C GLY A 13 2.66 -26.84 -34.85
N ASP A 14 2.09 -25.65 -35.11
CA ASP A 14 0.95 -25.11 -34.33
C ASP A 14 -0.36 -24.97 -35.15
N ASP A 15 -0.47 -25.67 -36.29
CA ASP A 15 -1.68 -25.67 -37.14
C ASP A 15 -2.65 -26.84 -36.85
N ASP A 16 -2.36 -27.70 -35.87
CA ASP A 16 -3.16 -28.91 -35.59
C ASP A 16 -4.16 -28.78 -34.43
N LEU A 17 -4.39 -27.58 -33.88
CA LEU A 17 -5.47 -27.37 -32.90
C LEU A 17 -6.84 -27.38 -33.60
N LYS A 18 -7.43 -28.58 -33.68
CA LYS A 18 -8.83 -28.79 -34.07
C LYS A 18 -9.78 -27.95 -33.21
N ASP A 19 -10.60 -27.17 -33.92
CA ASP A 19 -11.70 -26.30 -33.48
C ASP A 19 -12.44 -26.71 -32.19
N PRO A 20 -12.62 -25.79 -31.24
CA PRO A 20 -13.79 -25.74 -30.39
C PRO A 20 -14.78 -24.67 -30.89
N ALA A 21 -15.94 -25.14 -31.37
CA ALA A 21 -17.28 -24.52 -31.43
C ALA A 21 -17.46 -23.10 -32.03
N PRO A 22 -18.45 -22.90 -32.93
CA PRO A 22 -18.63 -21.65 -33.66
C PRO A 22 -19.50 -20.65 -32.87
N THR A 23 -18.92 -19.74 -32.10
CA THR A 23 -19.51 -18.41 -31.81
C THR A 23 -18.54 -17.35 -31.28
N ALA A 24 -17.25 -17.63 -31.08
CA ALA A 24 -16.28 -16.56 -30.81
C ALA A 24 -16.03 -15.76 -32.09
N ARG A 25 -16.46 -14.49 -32.09
CA ARG A 25 -16.11 -13.51 -33.13
C ARG A 25 -14.58 -13.49 -33.21
N LYS A 26 -14.01 -14.03 -34.29
CA LYS A 26 -12.57 -14.31 -34.45
C LYS A 26 -11.67 -13.06 -34.37
N ASP A 27 -12.27 -11.88 -34.24
CA ASP A 27 -11.62 -10.59 -34.39
C ASP A 27 -11.64 -9.77 -33.08
N ALA A 28 -12.10 -10.35 -31.95
CA ALA A 28 -12.18 -9.67 -30.67
C ALA A 28 -11.16 -10.22 -29.67
N LEU A 29 -10.25 -9.37 -29.22
CA LEU A 29 -9.26 -9.69 -28.19
C LEU A 29 -9.93 -9.88 -26.81
N PRO A 30 -9.38 -10.75 -25.94
CA PRO A 30 -9.78 -10.79 -24.53
C PRO A 30 -9.58 -9.43 -23.85
N ARG A 31 -10.46 -9.09 -22.89
CA ARG A 31 -10.39 -7.82 -22.17
C ARG A 31 -9.02 -7.64 -21.50
N GLY A 32 -8.42 -6.45 -21.66
CA GLY A 32 -7.10 -6.11 -21.13
C GLY A 32 -5.91 -6.45 -22.03
N TRP A 33 -6.14 -7.07 -23.20
CA TRP A 33 -5.10 -7.36 -24.19
C TRP A 33 -5.14 -6.33 -25.31
N ARG A 34 -3.96 -5.78 -25.65
CA ARG A 34 -3.79 -4.82 -26.75
C ARG A 34 -2.93 -5.46 -27.84
N ALA A 35 -3.48 -5.61 -29.04
CA ALA A 35 -2.67 -6.04 -30.18
C ALA A 35 -1.64 -4.96 -30.53
N VAL A 36 -0.40 -5.38 -30.74
CA VAL A 36 0.69 -4.54 -31.22
C VAL A 36 1.34 -5.20 -32.42
N GLY A 37 1.45 -4.50 -33.55
CA GLY A 37 2.06 -5.05 -34.77
C GLY A 37 1.28 -4.71 -36.04
N LYS A 38 1.77 -5.17 -37.19
CA LYS A 38 1.16 -4.91 -38.50
C LYS A 38 -0.14 -5.72 -38.63
N GLY A 39 -1.27 -5.05 -38.80
CA GLY A 39 -2.61 -5.67 -38.81
C GLY A 39 -3.38 -5.56 -37.50
N SER A 40 -2.86 -4.81 -36.51
CA SER A 40 -3.61 -4.54 -35.26
C SER A 40 -4.83 -3.63 -35.44
N ASP A 41 -4.89 -2.89 -36.54
CA ASP A 41 -5.94 -1.90 -36.81
C ASP A 41 -7.28 -2.54 -37.25
N ASP A 42 -7.24 -3.81 -37.68
CA ASP A 42 -8.42 -4.55 -38.14
C ASP A 42 -9.18 -5.23 -36.98
N LEU A 43 -8.65 -5.20 -35.76
CA LEU A 43 -9.25 -5.79 -34.57
C LEU A 43 -10.14 -4.75 -33.88
N ALA A 44 -11.43 -5.04 -33.78
CA ALA A 44 -12.37 -4.17 -33.10
C ALA A 44 -12.01 -4.09 -31.60
N GLU A 45 -11.69 -2.90 -31.11
CA GLU A 45 -11.61 -2.65 -29.66
C GLU A 45 -12.94 -3.05 -29.04
N PRO A 46 -12.94 -3.88 -27.98
CA PRO A 46 -14.19 -4.27 -27.34
C PRO A 46 -14.86 -3.01 -26.79
N GLU A 47 -16.10 -2.74 -27.22
CA GLU A 47 -16.91 -1.69 -26.61
C GLU A 47 -16.91 -1.92 -25.09
N GLU A 48 -16.48 -0.90 -24.34
CA GLU A 48 -16.50 -0.89 -22.89
C GLU A 48 -17.96 -0.90 -22.43
N THR A 49 -18.58 -2.08 -22.40
CA THR A 49 -19.75 -2.30 -21.55
C THR A 49 -19.30 -2.06 -20.12
N GLU A 50 -19.97 -1.12 -19.45
CA GLU A 50 -19.85 -0.73 -18.04
C GLU A 50 -20.06 -1.94 -17.11
N ASP A 51 -19.16 -2.91 -17.14
CA ASP A 51 -19.10 -4.02 -16.20
C ASP A 51 -18.26 -3.56 -15.00
N GLU A 52 -18.87 -3.66 -13.83
CA GLU A 52 -18.29 -3.61 -12.48
C GLU A 52 -16.80 -3.26 -12.45
N ALA A 53 -16.51 -1.97 -12.27
CA ALA A 53 -15.15 -1.43 -12.17
C ALA A 53 -14.27 -2.32 -11.28
N GLU A 54 -13.41 -3.13 -11.91
CA GLU A 54 -12.41 -3.89 -11.19
C GLU A 54 -11.58 -2.92 -10.34
N PRO A 55 -11.22 -3.28 -9.09
CA PRO A 55 -10.50 -2.38 -8.21
C PRO A 55 -9.17 -2.02 -8.87
N THR A 56 -9.03 -0.76 -9.28
CA THR A 56 -7.84 -0.27 -9.96
C THR A 56 -6.63 -0.52 -9.06
N PRO A 57 -5.62 -1.27 -9.51
CA PRO A 57 -4.45 -1.58 -8.70
C PRO A 57 -3.72 -0.30 -8.29
N MET A 58 -3.21 -0.25 -7.06
CA MET A 58 -2.46 0.91 -6.57
C MET A 58 -1.21 1.12 -7.42
N GLY A 59 -1.07 2.30 -8.00
CA GLY A 59 0.16 2.68 -8.71
C GLY A 59 1.39 2.72 -7.79
N ASN A 60 2.57 2.52 -8.35
CA ASN A 60 3.85 2.48 -7.62
C ASN A 60 4.05 3.69 -6.69
N ALA A 61 3.71 4.89 -7.15
CA ALA A 61 3.81 6.10 -6.34
C ALA A 61 2.97 6.00 -5.05
N ALA A 62 1.75 5.46 -5.14
CA ALA A 62 0.87 5.31 -3.98
C ALA A 62 1.43 4.27 -2.98
N LEU A 63 2.04 3.19 -3.44
CA LEU A 63 2.72 2.20 -2.59
C LEU A 63 3.90 2.83 -1.84
N VAL A 64 4.74 3.60 -2.55
CA VAL A 64 5.86 4.32 -1.95
C VAL A 64 5.37 5.32 -0.91
N SER A 65 4.34 6.13 -1.22
CA SER A 65 3.76 7.07 -0.27
C SER A 65 3.25 6.38 0.99
N VAL A 66 2.62 5.21 0.87
CA VAL A 66 2.15 4.44 2.02
C VAL A 66 3.32 3.93 2.85
N GLY A 67 4.39 3.45 2.22
CA GLY A 67 5.61 3.04 2.92
C GLY A 67 6.23 4.18 3.71
N VAL A 68 6.37 5.36 3.09
CA VAL A 68 6.88 6.57 3.75
C VAL A 68 5.98 6.98 4.92
N LEU A 69 4.66 7.01 4.72
CA LEU A 69 3.71 7.33 5.79
C LEU A 69 3.81 6.32 6.93
N ALA A 70 3.84 5.02 6.65
CA ALA A 70 4.04 3.98 7.66
C ALA A 70 5.35 4.20 8.45
N GLY A 71 6.43 4.59 7.76
CA GLY A 71 7.68 5.00 8.39
C GLY A 71 7.51 6.17 9.35
N ILE A 72 6.80 7.22 8.96
CA ILE A 72 6.50 8.38 9.83
C ILE A 72 5.71 7.95 11.08
N TYR A 73 4.66 7.15 10.92
CA TYR A 73 3.89 6.63 12.07
C TYR A 73 4.73 5.74 12.98
N THR A 74 5.66 4.97 12.42
CA THR A 74 6.62 4.16 13.19
C THR A 74 7.57 5.06 13.98
N LEU A 75 8.09 6.12 13.37
CA LEU A 75 8.92 7.12 14.05
C LEU A 75 8.15 7.81 15.19
N TYR A 76 6.86 8.08 15.02
CA TYR A 76 6.02 8.61 16.10
C TYR A 76 5.88 7.61 17.25
N ALA A 77 5.63 6.33 16.96
CA ALA A 77 5.57 5.29 17.99
C ALA A 77 6.90 5.21 18.78
N VAL A 78 8.04 5.31 18.08
CA VAL A 78 9.37 5.38 18.71
C VAL A 78 9.52 6.65 19.57
N GLY A 79 9.08 7.80 19.06
CA GLY A 79 9.09 9.06 19.81
C GLY A 79 8.28 9.00 21.10
N TRP A 80 7.09 8.39 21.05
CA TRP A 80 6.26 8.13 22.22
C TRP A 80 6.89 7.14 23.20
N ALA A 81 7.50 6.06 22.71
CA ALA A 81 8.20 5.10 23.55
C ALA A 81 9.38 5.74 24.28
N LEU A 82 10.27 6.43 23.55
CA LEU A 82 11.44 7.10 24.13
C LEU A 82 11.03 8.21 25.10
N GLY A 83 10.01 9.01 24.76
CA GLY A 83 9.49 10.05 25.63
C GLY A 83 8.86 9.49 26.91
N GLY A 84 8.06 8.43 26.78
CA GLY A 84 7.43 7.73 27.90
C GLY A 84 8.45 7.12 28.87
N PHE A 85 9.48 6.45 28.34
CA PHE A 85 10.56 5.90 29.16
C PHE A 85 11.37 7.00 29.85
N ARG A 86 11.76 8.06 29.15
CA ARG A 86 12.46 9.20 29.77
C ARG A 86 11.65 9.86 30.88
N LEU A 87 10.33 9.99 30.70
CA LEU A 87 9.46 10.57 31.71
C LEU A 87 9.32 9.65 32.94
N ARG A 88 9.16 8.34 32.70
CA ARG A 88 9.12 7.32 33.76
C ARG A 88 10.38 7.37 34.62
N ASP A 89 11.55 7.38 33.99
CA ASP A 89 12.84 7.39 34.68
C ASP A 89 12.99 8.65 35.54
N ARG A 90 12.56 9.82 35.02
CA ARG A 90 12.58 11.08 35.79
C ARG A 90 11.66 11.06 37.01
N ILE A 91 10.45 10.52 36.87
CA ILE A 91 9.51 10.42 37.99
C ILE A 91 10.09 9.50 39.08
N GLN A 92 10.69 8.39 38.68
CA GLN A 92 11.32 7.44 39.59
C GLN A 92 12.55 8.03 40.28
N SER A 93 13.39 8.79 39.57
CA SER A 93 14.56 9.44 40.16
C SER A 93 14.20 10.54 41.15
N ASP A 94 13.22 11.38 40.80
CA ASP A 94 12.93 12.59 41.57
C ASP A 94 12.04 12.31 42.78
N THR A 95 11.12 11.35 42.68
CA THR A 95 10.12 11.08 43.72
C THR A 95 10.38 9.75 44.44
N GLY A 96 11.22 8.87 43.90
CA GLY A 96 11.39 7.50 44.38
C GLY A 96 10.16 6.60 44.15
N ALA A 97 9.13 7.13 43.48
CA ALA A 97 7.85 6.46 43.27
C ALA A 97 7.90 5.56 42.02
N VAL A 98 7.34 4.36 42.13
CA VAL A 98 7.12 3.48 40.97
C VAL A 98 6.00 4.07 40.12
N ALA A 99 6.10 3.92 38.79
CA ALA A 99 5.05 4.39 37.90
C ALA A 99 3.75 3.60 38.14
N ASP A 100 2.69 4.31 38.48
CA ASP A 100 1.38 3.72 38.74
C ASP A 100 0.76 3.09 37.48
N MET A 101 -0.19 2.17 37.69
CA MET A 101 -0.88 1.43 36.62
C MET A 101 -1.48 2.34 35.56
N MET A 102 -2.05 3.49 35.98
CA MET A 102 -2.62 4.47 35.05
C MET A 102 -1.57 5.10 34.13
N PHE A 103 -0.38 5.41 34.66
CA PHE A 103 0.72 5.94 33.86
C PHE A 103 1.22 4.89 32.87
N GLN A 104 1.41 3.64 33.31
CA GLN A 104 1.82 2.56 32.43
C GLN A 104 0.81 2.33 31.30
N GLY A 105 -0.48 2.34 31.62
CA GLY A 105 -1.56 2.25 30.64
C GLY A 105 -1.49 3.38 29.61
N ALA A 106 -1.36 4.64 30.06
CA ALA A 106 -1.23 5.79 29.17
C ALA A 106 0.03 5.75 28.31
N MET A 107 1.16 5.27 28.85
CA MET A 107 2.41 5.10 28.13
C MET A 107 2.27 4.09 26.98
N TRP A 108 1.68 2.92 27.26
CA TRP A 108 1.43 1.90 26.24
C TRP A 108 0.43 2.38 25.19
N LEU A 109 -0.65 3.05 25.61
CA LEU A 109 -1.61 3.65 24.69
C LEU A 109 -0.93 4.69 23.79
N GLY A 110 -0.11 5.57 24.35
CA GLY A 110 0.64 6.58 23.57
C GLY A 110 1.58 5.93 22.55
N MET A 111 2.31 4.89 22.95
CA MET A 111 3.22 4.15 22.07
C MET A 111 2.49 3.44 20.93
N LEU A 112 1.34 2.82 21.21
CA LEU A 112 0.58 2.04 20.22
C LEU A 112 -0.38 2.89 19.39
N SER A 113 -0.76 4.06 19.86
CA SER A 113 -1.74 4.94 19.21
C SER A 113 -1.39 5.27 17.74
N PRO A 114 -0.13 5.61 17.38
CA PRO A 114 0.24 5.83 15.98
C PRO A 114 0.02 4.60 15.11
N LEU A 115 0.38 3.41 15.60
CA LEU A 115 0.18 2.15 14.89
C LEU A 115 -1.31 1.84 14.72
N ILE A 116 -2.09 1.97 15.79
CA ILE A 116 -3.53 1.71 15.78
C ILE A 116 -4.23 2.64 14.80
N TRP A 117 -3.92 3.95 14.84
CA TRP A 117 -4.52 4.91 13.90
C TRP A 117 -4.22 4.56 12.45
N PHE A 118 -2.95 4.26 12.14
CA PHE A 118 -2.55 3.85 10.79
C PHE A 118 -3.35 2.62 10.34
N LEU A 119 -3.38 1.57 11.15
CA LEU A 119 -4.08 0.32 10.83
C LEU A 119 -5.60 0.50 10.71
N VAL A 120 -6.21 1.27 11.60
CA VAL A 120 -7.66 1.57 11.56
C VAL A 120 -7.99 2.39 10.31
N THR A 121 -7.20 3.43 10.01
CA THR A 121 -7.39 4.26 8.81
C THR A 121 -7.29 3.39 7.56
N MET A 122 -6.26 2.55 7.48
CA MET A 122 -6.05 1.58 6.41
C MET A 122 -7.23 0.62 6.25
N HIS A 123 -7.73 0.07 7.35
CA HIS A 123 -8.83 -0.89 7.35
C HIS A 123 -10.15 -0.25 6.90
N VAL A 124 -10.49 0.91 7.46
CA VAL A 124 -11.74 1.62 7.19
C VAL A 124 -11.78 2.18 5.77
N THR A 125 -10.64 2.63 5.23
CA THR A 125 -10.58 3.25 3.90
C THR A 125 -10.34 2.24 2.77
N ARG A 126 -10.22 0.94 3.07
CA ARG A 126 -9.86 -0.10 2.08
C ARG A 126 -10.83 -0.26 0.90
N ARG A 127 -12.10 0.10 1.09
CA ARG A 127 -13.17 -0.01 0.06
C ARG A 127 -13.60 1.35 -0.51
N GLY A 128 -12.92 2.43 -0.12
CA GLY A 128 -13.29 3.79 -0.50
C GLY A 128 -12.29 4.44 -1.45
N PRO A 129 -12.58 5.67 -1.90
CA PRO A 129 -11.66 6.43 -2.74
C PRO A 129 -10.34 6.71 -2.02
N LEU A 130 -9.23 6.62 -2.76
CA LEU A 130 -7.86 6.80 -2.26
C LEU A 130 -7.65 8.10 -1.47
N TRP A 131 -8.31 9.21 -1.83
CA TRP A 131 -8.16 10.47 -1.10
C TRP A 131 -8.61 10.35 0.37
N ARG A 132 -9.68 9.60 0.69
CA ARG A 132 -10.13 9.42 2.08
C ARG A 132 -9.03 8.80 2.94
N ARG A 133 -8.26 7.87 2.39
CA ARG A 133 -7.10 7.26 3.04
C ARG A 133 -6.02 8.30 3.33
N PHE A 134 -5.60 9.06 2.32
CA PHE A 134 -4.56 10.08 2.50
C PHE A 134 -4.99 11.21 3.43
N ALA A 135 -6.26 11.64 3.38
CA ALA A 135 -6.81 12.62 4.30
C ALA A 135 -6.78 12.11 5.75
N GLY A 136 -7.25 10.88 6.00
CA GLY A 136 -7.19 10.27 7.34
C GLY A 136 -5.76 10.12 7.87
N LEU A 137 -4.81 9.78 7.00
CA LEU A 137 -3.40 9.69 7.37
C LEU A 137 -2.78 11.07 7.64
N ALA A 138 -3.13 12.09 6.86
CA ALA A 138 -2.67 13.46 7.10
C ALA A 138 -3.18 14.02 8.43
N ILE A 139 -4.46 13.76 8.76
CA ILE A 139 -5.04 14.12 10.07
C ILE A 139 -4.27 13.46 11.20
N GLY A 140 -4.00 12.15 11.08
CA GLY A 140 -3.23 11.45 12.11
C GLY A 140 -1.79 11.94 12.22
N ILE A 141 -1.15 12.38 11.14
CA ILE A 141 0.20 12.98 11.20
C ILE A 141 0.23 14.21 12.12
N VAL A 142 -0.80 15.07 12.06
CA VAL A 142 -0.88 16.26 12.90
C VAL A 142 -1.28 15.90 14.34
N LEU A 143 -2.18 14.95 14.50
CA LEU A 143 -2.74 14.56 15.80
C LEU A 143 -1.74 13.77 16.66
N LEU A 144 -0.98 12.88 16.04
CA LEU A 144 -0.16 11.87 16.72
C LEU A 144 1.31 12.28 16.85
N VAL A 145 1.67 13.50 16.43
CA VAL A 145 2.97 14.08 16.77
C VAL A 145 3.16 13.95 18.29
N PRO A 146 4.33 13.51 18.76
CA PRO A 146 4.66 13.45 20.18
C PRO A 146 4.85 14.85 20.79
N TRP A 147 3.86 15.73 20.65
CA TRP A 147 3.82 17.11 21.16
C TRP A 147 4.36 17.28 22.59
N PRO A 148 3.95 16.48 23.60
CA PRO A 148 4.46 16.66 24.96
C PRO A 148 6.00 16.60 25.04
N PHE A 149 6.61 15.75 24.23
CA PHE A 149 8.06 15.57 24.19
C PHE A 149 8.76 16.58 23.29
N VAL A 150 8.12 16.98 22.19
CA VAL A 150 8.60 18.08 21.33
C VAL A 150 8.67 19.39 22.13
N MET A 151 7.65 19.69 22.94
CA MET A 151 7.63 20.88 23.81
C MET A 151 8.73 20.80 24.87
N MET A 152 8.86 19.68 25.59
CA MET A 152 9.94 19.48 26.56
C MET A 152 11.35 19.68 25.96
N GLY A 153 11.58 19.20 24.73
CA GLY A 153 12.87 19.38 24.04
C GLY A 153 13.15 20.82 23.60
N ALA A 154 12.11 21.62 23.33
CA ALA A 154 12.24 23.02 22.92
C ALA A 154 12.59 23.97 24.10
N ILE A 155 12.21 23.60 25.32
CA ILE A 155 12.40 24.40 26.54
C ILE A 155 13.73 24.09 27.27
N GLY A 156 14.43 23.02 26.88
CA GLY A 156 15.69 22.59 27.52
C GLY A 156 16.95 23.36 27.11
N ARG A 157 16.87 24.69 26.89
CA ARG A 157 18.04 25.57 26.75
C ARG A 157 18.12 26.55 27.90
#